data_AF-A0AAW0EIU0-F1
#
_entry.id   AF-A0AAW0EIU0-F1
#
_cell.length_a   1.000
_cell.length_b   1.000
_cell.length_c   1.000
_cell.angle_alpha   90.00
_cell.angle_beta   90.00
_cell.angle_gamma   90.00
#
_symmetry.space_group_name_H-M   'P 1'
#
loop_
_entity.id
_entity.type
_entity.pdbx_description
1 polymer ?
#
loop_
_entity_poly.entity_id
_entity_poly.type
_entity_poly.pdbx_seq_one_letter_code
_entity_poly.pdbx_strand_id
1 'polypeptide(L)'
;MLFRSASLLSLALLSLAAPAAPEAEAEQLSPDVNSLGYLRCSAGSKNQVIGYISRSLNSFGEYIGVSPSSDPNDVNHRMLVSLDVTGSGPQALLVKNAPKNNFPFLGGIAGSQGSSIGSDGDYVLIGGTQSTAVGAKPTYCGNTFTDSTNKLRKCASAIWVFNSTSNQVTPQWTNDDGSAVTGNVGYVNEAFVITGDKKEFEDTWEDKVEWVVSLFS
;
A
#
# COMPACT_ATOMS: atom_id res chain seq x y z
N MET A 1 56.84 -43.51 55.21
CA MET A 1 56.44 -42.87 56.49
C MET A 1 55.90 -41.49 56.16
N LEU A 2 54.75 -41.14 56.73
CA LEU A 2 54.02 -39.87 56.71
C LEU A 2 52.97 -39.61 55.60
N PHE A 3 51.77 -39.39 56.15
CA PHE A 3 50.42 -39.24 55.64
C PHE A 3 50.05 -37.79 55.25
N ARG A 4 48.86 -37.67 54.61
CA ARG A 4 47.92 -36.52 54.50
C ARG A 4 48.26 -35.51 53.40
N SER A 5 47.30 -34.96 52.65
CA SER A 5 45.93 -34.60 53.02
C SER A 5 45.03 -34.50 51.79
N ALA A 6 43.82 -35.06 51.85
CA ALA A 6 42.78 -34.88 50.84
C ALA A 6 41.91 -33.67 51.24
N SER A 7 41.83 -32.66 50.37
CA SER A 7 40.97 -31.50 50.57
C SER A 7 39.60 -31.76 49.92
N LEU A 8 38.56 -31.87 50.73
CA LEU A 8 37.16 -31.95 50.30
C LEU A 8 36.68 -30.56 49.90
N LEU A 9 36.48 -30.33 48.59
CA LEU A 9 35.82 -29.13 48.09
C LEU A 9 34.31 -29.37 48.12
N SER A 10 33.63 -28.71 49.07
CA SER A 10 32.17 -28.72 49.18
C SER A 10 31.56 -27.78 48.15
N LEU A 11 30.92 -28.33 47.11
CA LEU A 11 30.24 -27.57 46.07
C LEU A 11 28.83 -27.21 46.54
N ALA A 12 28.61 -25.94 46.92
CA ALA A 12 27.28 -25.43 47.24
C ALA A 12 26.49 -25.19 45.94
N LEU A 13 25.42 -25.97 45.70
CA LEU A 13 24.43 -25.66 44.67
C LEU A 13 23.57 -24.48 45.15
N LEU A 14 23.79 -23.29 44.60
CA LEU A 14 22.78 -22.23 44.62
C LEU A 14 21.69 -22.59 43.60
N SER A 15 20.49 -22.91 44.09
CA SER A 15 19.28 -22.95 43.27
C SER A 15 18.85 -21.52 42.98
N LEU A 16 19.11 -21.05 41.76
CA LEU A 16 18.51 -19.83 41.23
C LEU A 16 17.06 -20.13 40.86
N ALA A 17 16.12 -19.52 41.59
CA ALA A 17 14.72 -19.52 41.21
C ALA A 17 14.58 -18.80 39.86
N ALA A 18 13.97 -19.48 38.88
CA ALA A 18 13.66 -18.87 37.58
C ALA A 18 12.67 -17.72 37.79
N PRO A 19 12.87 -16.55 37.17
CA PRO A 19 11.91 -15.46 37.22
C PRO A 19 10.57 -15.93 36.63
N ALA A 20 9.47 -15.61 37.33
CA ALA A 20 8.13 -15.89 36.85
C ALA A 20 7.94 -15.26 35.46
N ALA A 21 7.50 -16.07 34.50
CA ALA A 21 7.16 -15.60 33.17
C ALA A 21 6.04 -14.55 33.30
N PRO A 22 6.14 -13.40 32.61
CA PRO A 22 5.06 -12.42 32.61
C PRO A 22 3.80 -13.10 32.05
N GLU A 23 2.72 -13.08 32.84
CA GLU A 23 1.38 -13.45 32.37
C GLU A 23 1.05 -12.56 31.17
N ALA A 24 0.85 -13.19 30.01
CA ALA A 24 0.42 -12.49 28.81
C ALA A 24 -0.96 -11.90 29.07
N GLU A 25 -1.03 -10.58 29.25
CA GLU A 25 -2.27 -9.83 29.16
C GLU A 25 -2.89 -10.13 27.79
N ALA A 26 -4.10 -10.70 27.81
CA ALA A 26 -4.85 -10.94 26.59
C ALA A 26 -5.07 -9.59 25.89
N GLU A 27 -4.50 -9.42 24.70
CA GLU A 27 -4.80 -8.27 23.84
C GLU A 27 -6.31 -8.25 23.58
N GLN A 28 -7.00 -7.33 24.23
CA GLN A 28 -8.41 -7.07 24.01
C GLN A 28 -8.57 -6.60 22.57
N LEU A 29 -9.03 -7.52 21.69
CA LEU A 29 -9.31 -7.24 20.28
C LEU A 29 -10.27 -6.04 20.20
N SER A 30 -9.75 -4.89 19.78
CA SER A 30 -10.59 -3.75 19.42
C SER A 30 -11.54 -4.19 18.29
N PRO A 31 -12.79 -3.74 18.27
CA PRO A 31 -13.70 -4.03 17.15
C PRO A 31 -13.01 -3.63 15.84
N ASP A 32 -13.09 -4.50 14.83
CA ASP A 32 -12.48 -4.29 13.52
C ASP A 32 -13.14 -3.06 12.88
N VAL A 33 -12.49 -1.89 12.98
CA VAL A 33 -12.98 -0.61 12.45
C VAL A 33 -12.87 -0.53 10.92
N ASN A 34 -12.37 -1.59 10.29
CA ASN A 34 -12.17 -1.66 8.86
C ASN A 34 -13.49 -1.91 8.13
N SER A 35 -13.76 -1.08 7.12
CA SER A 35 -14.87 -1.27 6.19
C SER A 35 -14.38 -1.92 4.91
N LEU A 36 -15.21 -2.81 4.35
CA LEU A 36 -14.99 -3.42 3.04
C LEU A 36 -15.75 -2.65 1.97
N GLY A 37 -15.11 -2.41 0.83
CA GLY A 37 -15.75 -1.74 -0.30
C GLY A 37 -14.89 -1.72 -1.55
N TYR A 38 -15.39 -1.08 -2.58
CA TYR A 38 -14.71 -0.95 -3.87
C TYR A 38 -14.20 0.48 -4.07
N LEU A 39 -13.16 0.61 -4.88
CA LEU A 39 -12.66 1.91 -5.34
C LEU A 39 -13.26 2.23 -6.70
N ARG A 40 -14.25 3.13 -6.68
CA ARG A 40 -14.94 3.64 -7.85
C ARG A 40 -14.21 4.83 -8.43
N CYS A 41 -13.97 4.83 -9.75
CA CYS A 41 -13.33 5.94 -10.46
C CYS A 41 -14.40 6.84 -11.09
N SER A 42 -14.33 8.14 -10.81
CA SER A 42 -15.22 9.16 -11.38
C SER A 42 -14.44 10.22 -12.16
N ALA A 43 -14.97 10.63 -13.31
CA ALA A 43 -14.39 11.72 -14.10
C ALA A 43 -14.73 13.08 -13.46
N GLY A 44 -13.71 13.76 -12.97
CA GLY A 44 -13.84 15.07 -12.33
C GLY A 44 -14.83 15.11 -11.15
N SER A 45 -15.43 16.28 -10.90
CA SER A 45 -16.37 16.51 -9.79
C SER A 45 -17.82 16.09 -10.07
N LYS A 46 -18.11 15.51 -11.24
CA LYS A 46 -19.49 15.36 -11.73
C LYS A 46 -20.20 14.07 -11.31
N ASN A 47 -19.67 13.30 -10.37
CA ASN A 47 -20.20 11.99 -9.95
C ASN A 47 -20.43 11.00 -11.11
N GLN A 48 -19.92 11.27 -12.32
CA GLN A 48 -20.00 10.35 -13.43
C GLN A 48 -19.01 9.22 -13.16
N VAL A 49 -19.54 8.03 -12.87
CA VAL A 49 -18.73 6.83 -12.72
C VAL A 49 -18.20 6.45 -14.09
N ILE A 50 -16.87 6.42 -14.21
CA ILE A 50 -16.17 6.00 -15.43
C ILE A 50 -15.52 4.63 -15.28
N GLY A 51 -15.59 4.03 -14.09
CA GLY A 51 -15.10 2.67 -13.87
C GLY A 51 -14.80 2.35 -12.42
N TYR A 52 -14.03 1.28 -12.23
CA TYR A 52 -13.47 0.84 -10.95
C TYR A 52 -12.01 0.44 -11.15
N ILE A 53 -11.24 0.40 -10.06
CA ILE A 53 -9.94 -0.27 -10.07
C ILE A 53 -10.18 -1.79 -10.17
N SER A 54 -9.56 -2.42 -11.16
CA SER A 54 -9.63 -3.87 -11.39
C SER A 54 -8.76 -4.62 -10.38
N ARG A 55 -9.18 -5.83 -10.00
CA ARG A 55 -8.29 -6.78 -9.33
C ARG A 55 -7.28 -7.43 -10.27
N SER A 56 -7.44 -7.26 -11.58
CA SER A 56 -6.53 -7.80 -12.60
C SER A 56 -5.30 -6.92 -12.78
N LEU A 57 -4.19 -7.56 -13.16
CA LEU A 57 -2.96 -6.89 -13.54
C LEU A 57 -2.77 -6.96 -15.06
N ASN A 58 -2.15 -5.94 -15.66
CA ASN A 58 -1.62 -6.04 -17.02
C ASN A 58 -0.32 -6.88 -17.06
N SER A 59 0.29 -7.01 -18.25
CA SER A 59 1.55 -7.75 -18.44
C SER A 59 2.75 -7.16 -17.71
N PHE A 60 2.68 -5.90 -17.27
CA PHE A 60 3.70 -5.23 -16.48
C PHE A 60 3.47 -5.36 -14.97
N GLY A 61 2.36 -5.97 -14.53
CA GLY A 61 2.05 -6.09 -13.11
C GLY A 61 1.41 -4.82 -12.52
N GLU A 62 0.75 -4.00 -13.31
CA GLU A 62 0.05 -2.78 -12.88
C GLU A 62 -1.45 -3.06 -12.80
N TYR A 63 -2.14 -2.45 -11.83
CA TYR A 63 -3.60 -2.55 -11.78
C TYR A 63 -4.23 -1.74 -12.90
N ILE A 64 -5.23 -2.34 -13.55
CA ILE A 64 -5.94 -1.75 -14.69
C ILE A 64 -7.31 -1.21 -14.29
N GLY A 65 -7.93 -0.41 -15.15
CA GLY A 65 -9.32 0.02 -15.00
C GLY A 65 -10.30 -1.02 -15.51
N VAL A 66 -11.49 -1.08 -14.91
CA VAL A 66 -12.65 -1.75 -15.50
C VAL A 66 -13.69 -0.70 -15.84
N SER A 67 -14.20 -0.72 -17.07
CA SER A 67 -15.30 0.13 -17.53
C SER A 67 -16.51 -0.03 -16.60
N PRO A 68 -17.37 0.99 -16.40
CA PRO A 68 -18.54 0.85 -15.57
C PRO A 68 -19.56 0.03 -16.35
N SER A 69 -19.43 -1.30 -16.27
CA SER A 69 -20.42 -2.19 -16.85
C SER A 69 -21.71 -2.10 -16.04
N SER A 70 -22.85 -2.08 -16.73
CA SER A 70 -24.14 -2.36 -16.12
C SER A 70 -24.34 -3.84 -15.81
N ASP A 71 -23.37 -4.70 -16.18
CA ASP A 71 -23.36 -6.12 -15.84
C ASP A 71 -23.09 -6.32 -14.34
N PRO A 72 -24.05 -6.87 -13.58
CA PRO A 72 -23.84 -7.19 -12.16
C PRO A 72 -22.75 -8.25 -11.92
N ASN A 73 -22.34 -9.03 -12.93
CA ASN A 73 -21.23 -9.99 -12.81
C ASN A 73 -19.85 -9.32 -12.81
N ASP A 74 -19.79 -8.05 -13.18
CA ASP A 74 -18.53 -7.31 -13.25
C ASP A 74 -17.93 -7.01 -11.86
N VAL A 75 -18.72 -7.19 -10.80
CA VAL A 75 -18.26 -7.12 -9.41
C VAL A 75 -17.09 -8.08 -9.15
N ASN A 76 -17.02 -9.21 -9.86
CA ASN A 76 -15.92 -10.18 -9.76
C ASN A 76 -14.58 -9.65 -10.33
N HIS A 77 -14.60 -8.59 -11.13
CA HIS A 77 -13.39 -7.94 -11.63
C HIS A 77 -12.97 -6.73 -10.81
N ARG A 78 -13.86 -6.21 -9.94
CA ARG A 78 -13.57 -5.03 -9.12
C ARG A 78 -12.65 -5.40 -7.95
N MET A 79 -11.75 -4.50 -7.61
CA MET A 79 -10.89 -4.64 -6.45
C MET A 79 -11.68 -4.39 -5.16
N LEU A 80 -11.75 -5.41 -4.30
CA LEU A 80 -12.32 -5.31 -2.96
C LEU A 80 -11.22 -4.93 -1.98
N VAL A 81 -11.35 -3.76 -1.35
CA VAL A 81 -10.37 -3.24 -0.39
C VAL A 81 -10.97 -3.16 1.01
N SER A 82 -10.09 -3.18 2.01
CA SER A 82 -10.39 -2.98 3.42
C SER A 82 -9.63 -1.76 3.91
N LEU A 83 -10.34 -0.81 4.54
CA LEU A 83 -9.75 0.44 5.01
C LEU A 83 -10.40 0.94 6.30
N ASP A 84 -9.63 1.66 7.10
CA ASP A 84 -10.10 2.34 8.31
C ASP A 84 -10.78 3.66 7.92
N VAL A 85 -12.11 3.66 8.00
CA VAL A 85 -12.94 4.84 7.65
C VAL A 85 -12.98 5.90 8.76
N THR A 86 -12.41 5.59 9.92
CA THR A 86 -12.34 6.47 11.10
C THR A 86 -10.97 7.13 11.26
N GLY A 87 -9.94 6.52 10.67
CA GLY A 87 -8.56 7.00 10.71
C GLY A 87 -8.35 8.32 9.98
N SER A 88 -7.36 9.09 10.45
CA SER A 88 -6.88 10.31 9.81
C SER A 88 -5.49 10.11 9.23
N GLY A 89 -5.25 10.62 8.02
CA GLY A 89 -3.94 10.57 7.35
C GLY A 89 -3.71 9.30 6.52
N PRO A 90 -2.48 9.09 6.04
CA PRO A 90 -2.16 7.98 5.16
C PRO A 90 -2.27 6.62 5.85
N GLN A 91 -2.85 5.65 5.15
CA GLN A 91 -3.02 4.27 5.60
C GLN A 91 -2.77 3.30 4.45
N ALA A 92 -2.56 2.02 4.79
CA ALA A 92 -2.48 0.94 3.82
C ALA A 92 -3.88 0.40 3.53
N LEU A 93 -4.19 0.17 2.26
CA LEU A 93 -5.43 -0.48 1.85
C LEU A 93 -5.16 -1.96 1.59
N LEU A 94 -5.80 -2.84 2.36
CA LEU A 94 -5.65 -4.28 2.19
C LEU A 94 -6.59 -4.77 1.09
N VAL A 95 -6.04 -5.41 0.05
CA VAL A 95 -6.79 -5.98 -1.07
C VAL A 95 -7.25 -7.39 -0.71
N LYS A 96 -8.56 -7.59 -0.55
CA LYS A 96 -9.14 -8.87 -0.10
C LYS A 96 -9.25 -9.90 -1.21
N ASN A 97 -9.22 -9.47 -2.47
CA ASN A 97 -9.31 -10.33 -3.64
C ASN A 97 -8.10 -10.18 -4.58
N ALA A 98 -6.91 -9.98 -4.01
CA ALA A 98 -5.66 -9.76 -4.73
C ALA A 98 -5.35 -10.93 -5.68
N PRO A 99 -4.80 -10.65 -6.87
CA PRO A 99 -4.42 -11.72 -7.82
C PRO A 99 -3.17 -12.48 -7.36
N LYS A 100 -2.32 -11.85 -6.52
CA LYS A 100 -1.10 -12.41 -5.96
C LYS A 100 -1.04 -12.14 -4.45
N ASN A 101 -1.07 -13.20 -3.64
CA ASN A 101 -1.17 -13.08 -2.17
C ASN A 101 0.10 -12.53 -1.48
N ASN A 102 1.24 -12.54 -2.15
CA ASN A 102 2.50 -11.97 -1.66
C ASN A 102 2.54 -10.43 -1.72
N PHE A 103 1.57 -9.79 -2.38
CA PHE A 103 1.45 -8.34 -2.52
C PHE A 103 0.06 -7.85 -2.10
N PRO A 104 -0.31 -7.99 -0.80
CA PRO A 104 -1.68 -7.83 -0.36
C PRO A 104 -2.16 -6.38 -0.25
N PHE A 105 -1.27 -5.39 -0.38
CA PHE A 105 -1.64 -3.98 -0.25
C PHE A 105 -1.71 -3.28 -1.60
N LEU A 106 -2.76 -2.48 -1.79
CA LEU A 106 -2.80 -1.53 -2.89
C LEU A 106 -1.80 -0.41 -2.56
N GLY A 107 -0.81 -0.18 -3.42
CA GLY A 107 0.24 0.79 -3.17
C GLY A 107 0.75 1.45 -4.43
N GLY A 108 1.72 2.34 -4.24
CA GLY A 108 2.45 3.01 -5.30
C GLY A 108 3.79 2.34 -5.57
N ILE A 109 4.15 2.22 -6.84
CA ILE A 109 5.42 1.71 -7.35
C ILE A 109 6.08 2.81 -8.18
N ALA A 110 7.30 3.20 -7.84
CA ALA A 110 8.03 4.26 -8.53
C ALA A 110 8.08 4.02 -10.06
N GLY A 111 7.86 5.08 -10.84
CA GLY A 111 7.93 5.06 -12.29
C GLY A 111 9.35 4.86 -12.82
N SER A 112 9.52 5.05 -14.14
CA SER A 112 10.83 4.88 -14.78
C SER A 112 11.84 6.01 -14.48
N GLN A 113 11.36 7.21 -14.13
CA GLN A 113 12.19 8.40 -13.95
C GLN A 113 12.69 8.58 -12.50
N GLY A 114 11.96 8.04 -11.54
CA GLY A 114 12.31 8.23 -10.14
C GLY A 114 11.18 7.85 -9.19
N SER A 115 11.45 8.11 -7.91
CA SER A 115 10.51 7.94 -6.81
C SER A 115 10.08 9.27 -6.19
N SER A 116 10.49 10.40 -6.77
CA SER A 116 10.04 11.72 -6.35
C SER A 116 9.05 12.22 -7.40
N ILE A 117 7.87 12.65 -6.99
CA ILE A 117 6.89 13.28 -7.87
C ILE A 117 6.70 14.74 -7.44
N GLY A 118 6.46 15.62 -8.40
CA GLY A 118 6.22 17.03 -8.14
C GLY A 118 5.81 17.75 -9.41
N SER A 119 6.57 18.78 -9.78
CA SER A 119 6.39 19.60 -10.98
C SER A 119 7.34 19.18 -12.11
N ASP A 120 7.71 17.91 -12.19
CA ASP A 120 8.73 17.36 -13.10
C ASP A 120 8.18 16.27 -14.04
N GLY A 121 6.87 16.00 -14.00
CA GLY A 121 6.22 14.99 -14.84
C GLY A 121 6.50 13.54 -14.40
N ASP A 122 7.21 13.36 -13.29
CA ASP A 122 7.43 12.06 -12.68
C ASP A 122 6.13 11.46 -12.15
N TYR A 123 6.09 10.14 -12.08
CA TYR A 123 4.89 9.40 -11.74
C TYR A 123 5.19 8.12 -10.94
N VAL A 124 4.13 7.64 -10.32
CA VAL A 124 4.08 6.39 -9.55
C VAL A 124 2.96 5.54 -10.14
N LEU A 125 3.25 4.28 -10.43
CA LEU A 125 2.28 3.28 -10.89
C LEU A 125 1.48 2.75 -9.70
N ILE A 126 0.21 2.42 -9.91
CA ILE A 126 -0.60 1.73 -8.90
C ILE A 126 -0.50 0.21 -9.10
N GLY A 127 -0.10 -0.49 -8.05
CA GLY A 127 0.13 -1.94 -8.08
C GLY A 127 -0.01 -2.60 -6.71
N GLY A 128 0.20 -3.90 -6.66
CA GLY A 128 0.26 -4.65 -5.40
C GLY A 128 1.63 -4.48 -4.75
N THR A 129 1.67 -4.30 -3.44
CA THR A 129 2.90 -4.07 -2.66
C THR A 129 2.92 -4.90 -1.38
N GLN A 130 4.12 -5.13 -0.85
CA GLN A 130 4.34 -5.51 0.56
C GLN A 130 4.15 -4.30 1.48
N SER A 131 3.96 -4.56 2.77
CA SER A 131 3.76 -3.50 3.76
C SER A 131 4.99 -2.59 3.90
N THR A 132 4.72 -1.30 4.07
CA THR A 132 5.68 -0.25 4.42
C THR A 132 5.04 0.61 5.51
N ALA A 133 5.88 1.27 6.32
CA ALA A 133 5.37 2.16 7.37
C ALA A 133 4.65 3.39 6.77
N VAL A 134 3.66 3.90 7.50
CA VAL A 134 2.97 5.15 7.17
C VAL A 134 3.99 6.29 7.04
N GLY A 135 3.90 7.07 5.96
CA GLY A 135 4.81 8.19 5.68
C GLY A 135 6.26 7.78 5.37
N ALA A 136 6.52 6.49 5.15
CA ALA A 136 7.85 6.04 4.74
C ALA A 136 8.19 6.58 3.35
N LYS A 137 9.47 6.92 3.17
CA LYS A 137 10.05 7.17 1.85
C LYS A 137 9.97 5.89 1.00
N PRO A 138 9.98 6.01 -0.34
CA PRO A 138 9.86 4.86 -1.22
C PRO A 138 11.10 3.98 -1.06
N THR A 139 10.88 2.69 -0.84
CA THR A 139 11.96 1.74 -0.56
C THR A 139 11.86 0.52 -1.47
N TYR A 140 12.93 -0.24 -1.62
CA TYR A 140 12.87 -1.51 -2.33
C TYR A 140 12.11 -2.53 -1.48
N CYS A 141 10.82 -2.69 -1.80
CA CYS A 141 9.93 -3.71 -1.25
C CYS A 141 9.43 -4.64 -2.37
N GLY A 142 8.90 -5.80 -1.99
CA GLY A 142 8.20 -6.67 -2.93
C GLY A 142 6.99 -5.96 -3.55
N ASN A 143 6.87 -6.01 -4.87
CA ASN A 143 5.76 -5.40 -5.60
C ASN A 143 5.46 -6.15 -6.91
N THR A 144 4.25 -5.98 -7.42
CA THR A 144 3.75 -6.68 -8.61
C THR A 144 4.50 -6.33 -9.89
N PHE A 145 5.01 -5.09 -10.03
CA PHE A 145 5.77 -4.68 -11.22
C PHE A 145 7.12 -5.38 -11.29
N THR A 146 7.88 -5.35 -10.20
CA THR A 146 9.18 -6.02 -10.10
C THR A 146 9.02 -7.54 -10.30
N ASP A 147 7.98 -8.13 -9.73
CA ASP A 147 7.67 -9.56 -9.90
C ASP A 147 7.35 -9.94 -11.35
N SER A 148 6.59 -9.12 -12.07
CA SER A 148 6.23 -9.38 -13.47
C SER A 148 7.36 -9.07 -14.45
N THR A 149 8.20 -8.07 -14.18
CA THR A 149 9.18 -7.54 -15.15
C THR A 149 10.63 -7.88 -14.83
N ASN A 150 10.93 -8.39 -13.63
CA ASN A 150 12.27 -8.52 -13.05
C ASN A 150 13.05 -7.18 -12.96
N LYS A 151 12.38 -6.03 -13.10
CA LYS A 151 12.99 -4.71 -12.94
C LYS A 151 12.71 -4.18 -11.53
N LEU A 152 13.78 -4.00 -10.74
CA LEU A 152 13.66 -3.47 -9.39
C LEU A 152 13.07 -2.05 -9.41
N ARG A 153 12.05 -1.84 -8.59
CA ARG A 153 11.42 -0.54 -8.33
C ARG A 153 11.20 -0.35 -6.84
N LYS A 154 11.27 0.91 -6.40
CA LYS A 154 10.85 1.30 -5.06
C LYS A 154 9.32 1.30 -4.98
N CYS A 155 8.77 1.06 -3.79
CA CYS A 155 7.34 1.09 -3.53
C CYS A 155 7.01 1.68 -2.15
N ALA A 156 5.74 2.02 -1.97
CA ALA A 156 5.12 2.34 -0.70
C ALA A 156 3.65 1.89 -0.70
N SER A 157 3.20 1.30 0.41
CA SER A 157 1.85 0.72 0.58
C SER A 157 0.90 1.64 1.34
N ALA A 158 1.41 2.38 2.32
CA ALA A 158 0.61 3.18 3.25
C ALA A 158 0.46 4.63 2.76
N ILE A 159 -0.10 4.78 1.56
CA ILE A 159 -0.16 6.05 0.83
C ILE A 159 -1.58 6.60 0.70
N TRP A 160 -2.60 5.96 1.24
CA TRP A 160 -3.99 6.34 0.94
C TRP A 160 -4.61 7.13 2.07
N VAL A 161 -5.25 8.26 1.76
CA VAL A 161 -5.97 9.11 2.71
C VAL A 161 -7.46 9.01 2.40
N PHE A 162 -8.27 8.64 3.39
CA PHE A 162 -9.72 8.59 3.28
C PHE A 162 -10.35 9.88 3.82
N ASN A 163 -11.26 10.47 3.05
CA ASN A 163 -12.08 11.61 3.48
C ASN A 163 -13.51 11.12 3.76
N SER A 164 -13.87 11.02 5.04
CA SER A 164 -15.19 10.54 5.48
C SER A 164 -16.37 11.43 5.09
N THR A 165 -16.13 12.69 4.69
CA THR A 165 -17.20 13.60 4.25
C THR A 165 -17.54 13.39 2.77
N SER A 166 -16.54 13.15 1.93
CA SER A 166 -16.71 13.01 0.48
C SER A 166 -16.60 11.56 -0.02
N ASN A 167 -16.26 10.62 0.87
CA ASN A 167 -15.85 9.26 0.56
C ASN A 167 -14.67 9.15 -0.42
N GLN A 168 -13.89 10.23 -0.57
CA GLN A 168 -12.73 10.22 -1.46
C GLN A 168 -11.56 9.47 -0.84
N VAL A 169 -10.85 8.71 -1.68
CA VAL A 169 -9.59 8.06 -1.36
C VAL A 169 -8.52 8.70 -2.23
N THR A 170 -7.58 9.41 -1.61
CA THR A 170 -6.55 10.19 -2.32
C THR A 170 -5.17 9.69 -1.95
N PRO A 171 -4.24 9.53 -2.90
CA PRO A 171 -2.88 9.17 -2.56
C PRO A 171 -2.13 10.37 -1.95
N GLN A 172 -1.34 10.11 -0.93
CA GLN A 172 -0.33 10.98 -0.36
C GLN A 172 1.01 10.24 -0.44
N TRP A 173 1.87 10.71 -1.34
CA TRP A 173 3.18 10.13 -1.60
C TRP A 173 4.25 10.87 -0.80
N THR A 174 5.25 10.16 -0.27
CA THR A 174 6.42 10.77 0.36
C THR A 174 7.59 10.62 -0.60
N ASN A 175 8.22 11.72 -1.00
CA ASN A 175 9.37 11.73 -1.91
C ASN A 175 10.66 11.28 -1.19
N ASP A 176 11.74 11.06 -1.95
CA ASP A 176 13.04 10.63 -1.40
C ASP A 176 13.66 11.66 -0.43
N ASP A 177 13.35 12.95 -0.59
CA ASP A 177 13.76 14.02 0.31
C ASP A 177 12.93 14.08 1.61
N GLY A 178 11.79 13.38 1.64
CA GLY A 178 10.83 13.37 2.76
C GLY A 178 9.70 14.39 2.62
N SER A 179 9.65 15.17 1.53
CA SER A 179 8.49 16.00 1.22
C SER A 179 7.28 15.12 0.92
N ALA A 180 6.09 15.56 1.37
CA ALA A 180 4.83 14.88 1.10
C ALA A 180 4.08 15.60 -0.03
N VAL A 181 3.55 14.83 -0.97
CA VAL A 181 2.81 15.31 -2.14
C VAL A 181 1.46 14.62 -2.19
N THR A 182 0.38 15.42 -2.25
CA THR A 182 -0.96 14.91 -2.56
C THR A 182 -1.00 14.57 -4.05
N GLY A 183 -1.14 13.29 -4.36
CA GLY A 183 -1.07 12.80 -5.72
C GLY A 183 -2.40 12.94 -6.47
N ASN A 184 -2.30 13.20 -7.77
CA ASN A 184 -3.39 13.16 -8.72
C ASN A 184 -3.41 11.79 -9.40
N VAL A 185 -4.57 11.12 -9.41
CA VAL A 185 -4.71 9.82 -10.07
C VAL A 185 -5.17 10.00 -11.52
N GLY A 186 -4.38 9.50 -12.46
CA GLY A 186 -4.68 9.46 -13.88
C GLY A 186 -4.81 8.02 -14.38
N TYR A 187 -5.59 7.82 -15.44
CA TYR A 187 -5.65 6.57 -16.19
C TYR A 187 -5.11 6.80 -17.61
N VAL A 188 -4.06 6.07 -17.97
CA VAL A 188 -3.32 6.24 -19.22
C VAL A 188 -2.73 4.89 -19.63
N ASN A 189 -2.79 4.55 -20.92
CA ASN A 189 -2.21 3.30 -21.47
C ASN A 189 -2.58 2.04 -20.66
N GLU A 190 -3.86 1.94 -20.27
CA GLU A 190 -4.44 0.84 -19.47
C GLU A 190 -3.99 0.75 -18.00
N ALA A 191 -3.16 1.66 -17.52
CA ALA A 191 -2.65 1.69 -16.15
C ALA A 191 -3.11 2.94 -15.39
N PHE A 192 -3.17 2.82 -14.06
CA PHE A 192 -3.31 3.98 -13.19
C PHE A 192 -1.95 4.53 -12.75
N VAL A 193 -1.83 5.85 -12.85
CA VAL A 193 -0.65 6.62 -12.43
C VAL A 193 -1.01 7.63 -11.37
N ILE A 194 -0.03 7.98 -10.53
CA ILE A 194 -0.08 9.05 -9.54
C ILE A 194 1.01 10.06 -9.87
N THR A 195 0.67 11.34 -9.96
CA THR A 195 1.63 12.43 -10.19
C THR A 195 1.35 13.65 -9.32
N GLY A 196 2.36 14.50 -9.09
CA GLY A 196 2.23 15.75 -8.36
C GLY A 196 1.54 16.86 -9.18
N ASP A 197 1.78 16.93 -10.48
CA ASP A 197 1.25 17.95 -11.38
C ASP A 197 0.67 17.31 -12.66
N LYS A 198 -0.64 17.50 -12.87
CA LYS A 198 -1.36 16.94 -14.01
C LYS A 198 -0.85 17.49 -15.34
N LYS A 199 -0.61 18.81 -15.39
CA LYS A 199 -0.23 19.49 -16.63
C LYS A 199 1.19 19.11 -17.01
N GLU A 200 2.11 19.12 -16.06
CA GLU A 200 3.49 18.75 -16.34
C GLU A 200 3.58 17.29 -16.81
N PHE A 201 2.80 16.38 -16.21
CA PHE A 201 2.72 15.00 -16.66
C PHE A 201 2.22 14.90 -18.11
N GLU A 202 1.12 15.58 -18.46
CA GLU A 202 0.60 15.60 -19.84
C GLU A 202 1.60 16.20 -20.84
N ASP A 203 2.29 17.28 -20.47
CA ASP A 203 3.30 17.93 -21.32
C ASP A 203 4.54 17.03 -21.52
N THR A 204 4.92 16.25 -20.50
CA THR A 204 6.10 15.36 -20.54
C THR A 204 5.86 14.10 -21.38
N TRP A 205 4.68 13.49 -21.24
CA TRP A 205 4.38 12.19 -21.85
C TRP A 205 3.59 12.30 -23.15
N GLU A 206 3.08 13.48 -23.51
CA GLU A 206 2.24 13.75 -24.69
C GLU A 206 1.01 12.82 -24.81
N ASP A 207 0.64 12.18 -23.71
CA ASP A 207 -0.43 11.19 -23.63
C ASP A 207 -1.73 11.82 -23.15
N LYS A 208 -2.85 11.34 -23.71
CA LYS A 208 -4.17 11.71 -23.19
C LYS A 208 -4.44 10.97 -21.89
N VAL A 209 -4.50 11.70 -20.78
CA VAL A 209 -4.79 11.15 -19.45
C VAL A 209 -6.24 11.38 -19.07
N GLU A 210 -6.92 10.33 -18.61
CA GLU A 210 -8.21 10.46 -17.95
C GLU A 210 -7.99 10.66 -16.44
N TRP A 211 -8.13 11.89 -15.96
CA TRP A 211 -7.96 12.20 -14.55
C TRP A 211 -9.18 11.79 -13.73
N VAL A 212 -8.96 10.96 -12.69
CA VAL A 212 -10.03 10.36 -11.91
C VAL A 212 -10.02 10.80 -10.46
N VAL A 213 -11.20 10.77 -9.85
CA VAL A 213 -11.40 10.79 -8.41
C VAL A 213 -11.79 9.39 -7.97
N SER A 214 -11.05 8.83 -7.01
CA SER A 214 -11.36 7.54 -6.40
C SER A 214 -12.31 7.73 -5.22
N LEU A 215 -13.44 7.03 -5.25
CA LEU A 215 -14.48 7.06 -4.21
C LEU A 215 -14.63 5.66 -3.63
N PHE A 216 -14.67 5.57 -2.30
CA PHE A 216 -15.00 4.34 -1.59
C PHE A 216 -16.52 4.15 -1.54
N SER A 217 -16.99 2.96 -1.92
CA SER A 217 -18.41 2.61 -1.98
C SER A 217 -18.69 1.14 -1.75
#